data_AF-A0A969U7E6-F1
#
_entry.id   AF-A0A969U7E6-F1
#
_cell.length_a   1.000
_cell.length_b   1.000
_cell.length_c   1.000
_cell.angle_alpha   90.00
_cell.angle_beta   90.00
_cell.angle_gamma   90.00
#
_symmetry.space_group_name_H-M   'P 1'
#
loop_
_entity.id
_entity.type
_entity.pdbx_description
1 polymer ?
#
loop_
_entity_poly.entity_id
_entity_poly.type
_entity_poly.pdbx_seq_one_letter_code
_entity_poly.pdbx_strand_id
1 'polypeptide(L)'
;MAAERSILFLVGDLDMRLANKPRTVRANDIIGYQSGLKGHIEISRELPVYDIKASYRETICHNQGYEPGPSCTTSFHSTSAGLCFRDTMGDWYCRLHRDSWRTRRPVNGTSR
;
A
#
# COMPACT_ATOMS: atom_id res chain seq x y z
N MET A 1 1.05 23.90 23.05
CA MET A 1 0.98 22.42 22.97
C MET A 1 0.70 22.06 21.53
N ALA A 2 1.59 21.32 20.85
CA ALA A 2 1.35 20.89 19.48
C ALA A 2 0.36 19.71 19.50
N ALA A 3 -0.78 19.85 18.82
CA ALA A 3 -1.74 18.75 18.67
C ALA A 3 -1.08 17.63 17.85
N GLU A 4 -0.99 16.44 18.42
CA GLU A 4 -0.40 15.27 17.80
C GLU A 4 -1.28 14.83 16.63
N ARG A 5 -0.81 15.06 15.40
CA ARG A 5 -1.50 14.63 14.18
C ARG A 5 -1.30 13.13 14.01
N SER A 6 -2.28 12.35 14.47
CA SER A 6 -2.32 10.91 14.24
C SER A 6 -2.99 10.61 12.90
N ILE A 7 -2.33 9.81 12.06
CA ILE A 7 -2.90 9.26 10.83
C ILE A 7 -3.00 7.76 10.99
N LEU A 8 -4.20 7.21 10.81
CA LEU A 8 -4.44 5.77 10.83
C LEU A 8 -4.64 5.29 9.38
N PHE A 9 -3.90 4.25 8.99
CA PHE A 9 -4.07 3.54 7.72
C PHE A 9 -4.66 2.16 7.99
N LEU A 10 -5.79 1.85 7.38
CA LEU A 10 -6.43 0.54 7.45
C LEU A 10 -6.57 -0.05 6.05
N VAL A 11 -6.22 -1.32 5.90
CA VAL A 11 -6.42 -2.09 4.67
C VAL A 11 -7.46 -3.17 4.95
N GLY A 12 -8.51 -3.22 4.14
CA GLY A 12 -9.57 -4.21 4.20
C GLY A 12 -9.88 -4.81 2.83
N ASP A 13 -10.67 -5.90 2.82
CA ASP A 13 -11.12 -6.58 1.60
C ASP A 13 -9.98 -6.91 0.61
N LEU A 14 -8.82 -7.33 1.14
CA LEU A 14 -7.65 -7.65 0.33
C LEU A 14 -7.87 -8.97 -0.44
N ASP A 15 -8.04 -8.87 -1.75
CA ASP A 15 -7.86 -10.00 -2.69
C ASP A 15 -6.51 -9.82 -3.39
N MET A 16 -5.62 -10.79 -3.25
CA MET A 16 -4.27 -10.75 -3.81
C MET A 16 -3.97 -12.03 -4.58
N ARG A 17 -3.35 -11.87 -5.75
CA ARG A 17 -2.93 -12.96 -6.62
C ARG A 17 -1.46 -12.81 -6.97
N LEU A 18 -0.72 -13.89 -6.75
CA LEU A 18 0.68 -14.03 -7.15
C LEU A 18 0.75 -14.55 -8.58
N ALA A 19 1.68 -14.03 -9.38
CA ALA A 19 1.99 -14.62 -10.67
C ALA A 19 2.61 -16.00 -10.47
N ASN A 20 2.14 -16.98 -11.24
CA ASN A 20 2.61 -18.37 -11.13
C ASN A 20 4.01 -18.60 -11.68
N LYS A 21 4.59 -17.60 -12.38
CA LYS A 21 5.92 -17.70 -12.97
C LYS A 21 6.83 -16.64 -12.34
N PRO A 22 7.94 -17.06 -11.70
CA PRO A 22 8.96 -16.11 -11.26
C PRO A 22 9.64 -15.46 -12.46
N ARG A 23 10.24 -14.29 -12.21
CA ARG A 23 11.13 -13.62 -13.16
C ARG A 23 12.36 -13.07 -12.45
N THR A 24 13.34 -12.62 -13.22
CA THR A 24 14.49 -11.88 -12.71
C THR A 24 14.10 -10.44 -12.34
N VAL A 25 14.86 -9.87 -11.39
CA VAL A 25 14.79 -8.44 -11.04
C VAL A 25 15.10 -7.59 -12.26
N ARG A 26 14.32 -6.52 -12.45
CA ARG A 26 14.52 -5.47 -13.44
C ARG A 26 14.96 -4.20 -12.75
N ALA A 27 15.64 -3.31 -13.48
CA ALA A 27 16.09 -2.02 -12.93
C ALA A 27 14.94 -1.18 -12.32
N ASN A 28 13.75 -1.21 -12.94
CA ASN A 28 12.58 -0.48 -12.45
C ASN A 28 12.02 -1.02 -11.13
N ASP A 29 12.23 -2.31 -10.83
CA ASP A 29 11.84 -2.87 -9.53
C ASP A 29 12.66 -2.23 -8.40
N ILE A 30 13.93 -1.89 -8.65
CA ILE A 30 14.81 -1.29 -7.65
C ILE A 30 14.39 0.16 -7.37
N ILE A 31 14.14 0.94 -8.42
CA ILE A 31 13.77 2.36 -8.33
C ILE A 31 12.41 2.53 -7.62
N GLY A 32 11.44 1.67 -7.93
CA GLY A 32 10.10 1.73 -7.34
C GLY A 32 10.06 1.40 -5.84
N TYR A 33 11.06 0.67 -5.32
CA TYR A 33 11.05 0.15 -3.95
C TYR A 33 11.87 0.99 -2.96
N GLN A 34 12.87 1.73 -3.43
CA GLN A 34 13.68 2.60 -2.59
C GLN A 34 13.00 3.93 -2.20
N SER A 35 11.88 4.28 -2.84
CA SER A 35 11.11 5.49 -2.49
C SER A 35 10.04 5.17 -1.44
N GLY A 36 10.16 5.74 -0.24
CA GLY A 36 9.05 5.84 0.74
C GLY A 36 9.14 5.02 2.03
N LEU A 37 10.15 4.18 2.23
CA LEU A 37 10.41 3.53 3.52
C LEU A 37 11.57 4.21 4.23
N LYS A 38 11.41 4.56 5.52
CA LYS A 38 12.53 4.78 6.42
C LYS A 38 13.20 3.42 6.63
N GLY A 39 14.16 3.09 5.77
CA GLY A 39 14.80 1.78 5.71
C GLY A 39 14.93 1.34 4.26
N HIS A 40 16.16 1.30 3.76
CA HIS A 40 16.46 0.80 2.42
C HIS A 40 16.40 -0.72 2.44
N ILE A 41 15.25 -1.31 2.12
CA ILE A 41 15.15 -2.75 1.87
C ILE A 41 15.78 -3.00 0.50
N GLU A 42 16.92 -3.68 0.48
CA GLU A 42 17.64 -3.99 -0.74
C GLU A 42 17.12 -5.30 -1.35
N ILE A 43 16.60 -5.22 -2.58
CA ILE A 43 16.14 -6.39 -3.32
C ILE A 43 17.36 -7.23 -3.76
N SER A 44 17.39 -8.51 -3.42
CA SER A 44 18.41 -9.42 -3.96
C SER A 44 18.24 -9.59 -5.47
N ARG A 45 19.30 -9.31 -6.23
CA ARG A 45 19.30 -9.44 -7.70
C ARG A 45 19.48 -10.88 -8.19
N GLU A 46 19.94 -11.75 -7.30
CA GLU A 46 20.23 -13.17 -7.58
C GLU A 46 19.02 -14.06 -7.34
N LEU A 47 18.04 -13.57 -6.58
CA LEU A 47 16.83 -14.30 -6.20
C LEU A 47 15.65 -13.94 -7.11
N PRO A 48 14.74 -14.89 -7.37
CA PRO A 48 13.56 -14.62 -8.19
C PRO A 48 12.61 -13.64 -7.51
N VAL A 49 11.86 -12.91 -8.34
CA VAL A 49 10.76 -12.06 -7.93
C VAL A 49 9.45 -12.52 -8.55
N TYR A 50 8.35 -12.19 -7.89
CA TYR A 50 7.00 -12.60 -8.29
C TYR A 50 6.12 -11.36 -8.40
N ASP A 51 5.57 -11.11 -9.58
CA ASP A 51 4.60 -10.03 -9.75
C ASP A 51 3.32 -10.37 -8.98
N ILE A 52 2.73 -9.37 -8.31
CA ILE A 52 1.43 -9.51 -7.65
C ILE A 52 0.40 -8.55 -8.26
N LYS A 53 -0.85 -8.97 -8.23
CA LYS A 53 -2.01 -8.12 -8.47
C LYS A 53 -2.90 -8.16 -7.25
N ALA A 54 -3.44 -7.03 -6.85
CA ALA A 54 -4.38 -6.97 -5.74
C ALA A 54 -5.51 -5.99 -5.99
N SER A 55 -6.63 -6.26 -5.33
CA SER A 55 -7.67 -5.28 -5.06
C SER A 55 -7.87 -5.17 -3.56
N TYR A 56 -8.02 -3.95 -3.06
CA TYR A 56 -8.22 -3.71 -1.63
C TYR A 56 -8.93 -2.38 -1.37
N ARG A 57 -9.49 -2.29 -0.17
CA ARG A 57 -10.02 -1.05 0.39
C ARG A 57 -8.96 -0.42 1.29
N GLU A 58 -8.64 0.85 1.04
CA GLU A 58 -7.80 1.67 1.92
C GLU A 58 -8.68 2.67 2.65
N THR A 59 -8.59 2.72 3.97
CA THR A 59 -9.22 3.77 4.79
C THR A 59 -8.13 4.54 5.50
N ILE A 60 -8.07 5.84 5.24
CA ILE A 60 -7.14 6.78 5.87
C ILE A 60 -7.96 7.68 6.80
N CYS A 61 -7.67 7.65 8.09
CA CYS A 61 -8.30 8.53 9.07
C CYS A 61 -7.31 9.58 9.56
N HIS A 62 -7.68 10.85 9.44
CA HIS A 62 -6.91 11.96 10.00
C HIS A 62 -7.59 12.45 11.28
N ASN A 63 -6.85 12.49 12.39
CA ASN A 63 -7.25 13.30 13.54
C ASN A 63 -6.91 14.76 13.23
N GLN A 64 -7.91 15.52 12.79
CA GLN A 64 -7.82 16.97 12.75
C GLN A 64 -8.19 17.50 14.14
N GLY A 65 -7.23 18.19 14.79
CA GLY A 65 -7.49 18.81 16.08
C GLY A 65 -8.72 19.72 16.02
N TYR A 66 -9.55 19.60 17.06
CA TYR A 66 -10.76 20.38 17.41
C TYR A 66 -12.14 19.87 16.98
N GLU A 67 -12.28 18.90 16.07
CA GLU A 67 -13.60 18.26 15.84
C GLU A 67 -13.66 16.82 16.40
N PRO A 68 -14.72 16.45 17.14
CA PRO A 68 -14.90 15.09 17.62
C PRO A 68 -15.24 14.14 16.46
N GLY A 69 -14.24 13.43 15.95
CA GLY A 69 -14.42 12.30 15.05
C GLY A 69 -13.23 12.08 14.09
N PRO A 70 -12.84 10.84 13.79
CA PRO A 70 -11.82 10.59 12.79
C PRO A 70 -12.36 10.96 11.40
N SER A 71 -11.75 11.97 10.76
CA SER A 71 -12.06 12.28 9.36
C SER A 71 -11.47 11.18 8.47
N CYS A 72 -12.29 10.16 8.16
CA CYS A 72 -11.87 8.98 7.41
C CYS A 72 -12.25 9.09 5.94
N THR A 73 -11.27 8.96 5.04
CA THR A 73 -11.49 8.77 3.61
C THR A 73 -11.28 7.31 3.26
N THR A 74 -12.25 6.71 2.57
CA THR A 74 -12.15 5.32 2.10
C THR A 74 -12.07 5.29 0.57
N SER A 75 -11.05 4.60 0.06
CA SER A 75 -10.78 4.42 -1.36
C SER A 75 -10.75 2.93 -1.70
N PHE A 76 -11.21 2.58 -2.90
CA PHE A 76 -11.07 1.23 -3.43
C PHE A 76 -10.04 1.21 -4.55
N HIS A 77 -9.05 0.34 -4.42
CA HIS A 77 -8.05 0.05 -5.42
C HIS A 77 -8.43 -1.24 -6.11
N SER A 78 -8.89 -1.17 -7.37
CA SER A 78 -9.37 -2.34 -8.10
C SER A 78 -8.27 -3.10 -8.85
N THR A 79 -7.13 -2.46 -9.11
CA THR A 79 -6.10 -2.96 -10.04
C THR A 79 -4.71 -2.54 -9.58
N SER A 80 -4.36 -2.77 -8.33
CA SER A 80 -2.98 -2.51 -7.87
C SER A 80 -2.05 -3.62 -8.35
N ALA A 81 -0.93 -3.24 -8.94
CA ALA A 81 0.17 -4.15 -9.23
C ALA A 81 1.25 -4.06 -8.15
N GLY A 82 2.13 -5.05 -8.06
CA GLY A 82 3.21 -5.04 -7.08
C GLY A 82 4.23 -6.14 -7.34
N LEU A 83 5.13 -6.33 -6.36
CA LEU A 83 6.16 -7.36 -6.38
C LEU A 83 6.29 -8.01 -5.01
N CYS A 84 6.51 -9.31 -5.00
CA CYS A 84 7.10 -10.04 -3.89
C CYS A 84 8.54 -10.42 -4.24
N PHE A 85 9.46 -10.16 -3.33
CA PHE A 85 10.90 -10.36 -3.52
C PHE A 85 11.56 -10.78 -2.20
N ARG A 86 12.77 -11.32 -2.31
CA ARG A 86 13.63 -11.57 -1.14
C ARG A 86 14.68 -10.48 -1.03
N ASP A 87 14.92 -10.00 0.17
CA ASP A 87 16.04 -9.09 0.42
C ASP A 87 17.38 -9.84 0.35
N THR A 88 18.47 -9.13 0.61
CA THR A 88 19.83 -9.70 0.64
C THR A 88 20.08 -10.63 1.82
N MET A 89 19.27 -10.55 2.89
CA MET A 89 19.30 -11.47 4.04
C MET A 89 18.44 -12.72 3.79
N GLY A 90 17.62 -12.71 2.74
CA GLY A 90 16.75 -13.81 2.35
C GLY A 90 15.33 -13.73 2.94
N ASP A 91 14.96 -12.62 3.56
CA ASP A 91 13.62 -12.39 4.08
C ASP A 91 12.66 -11.97 2.96
N TRP A 92 11.40 -12.41 3.06
CA TRP A 92 10.38 -12.11 2.05
C TRP A 92 9.68 -10.78 2.31
N TYR A 93 9.55 -9.98 1.26
CA TYR A 93 8.82 -8.73 1.25
C TYR A 93 7.88 -8.67 0.07
N CYS A 94 6.68 -8.16 0.29
CA CYS A 94 5.70 -7.88 -0.75
C CYS A 94 5.26 -6.42 -0.64
N ARG A 95 5.17 -5.74 -1.78
CA ARG A 95 4.64 -4.37 -1.82
C ARG A 95 3.75 -4.20 -3.03
N LEU A 96 2.68 -3.45 -2.82
CA LEU A 96 1.81 -2.99 -3.89
C LEU A 96 2.23 -1.57 -4.31
N HIS A 97 2.34 -1.35 -5.61
CA HIS A 97 2.31 -0.03 -6.21
C HIS A 97 0.88 0.51 -6.14
N ARG A 98 0.74 1.79 -5.77
CA ARG A 98 -0.56 2.45 -5.77
C ARG A 98 -0.95 2.81 -7.20
N ASP A 99 -1.69 1.92 -7.85
CA ASP A 99 -2.34 2.23 -9.13
C ASP A 99 -3.82 2.62 -8.94
N SER A 100 -4.28 3.51 -9.83
CA SER A 100 -5.60 4.14 -9.97
C SER A 100 -6.66 3.79 -8.92
N TRP A 101 -7.03 4.75 -8.06
CA TRP A 101 -8.16 4.63 -7.14
C TRP A 101 -9.45 5.20 -7.75
N ARG A 102 -10.59 4.56 -7.50
CA ARG A 102 -11.91 5.15 -7.69
C ARG A 102 -12.39 5.60 -6.32
N THR A 103 -12.44 6.90 -6.06
CA THR A 103 -13.11 7.42 -4.87
C THR A 103 -14.60 7.15 -5.03
N ARG A 104 -15.20 6.24 -4.24
CA ARG A 104 -16.62 6.41 -3.94
C ARG A 104 -16.70 7.69 -3.11
N ARG A 105 -17.52 8.66 -3.53
CA ARG A 105 -17.77 9.87 -2.74
C ARG A 105 -17.97 9.47 -1.27
N PRO A 106 -17.49 10.27 -0.30
CA PRO A 106 -17.80 10.00 1.09
C PRO A 106 -19.30 9.79 1.21
N VAL A 107 -19.69 8.70 1.87
CA VAL A 107 -21.08 8.50 2.26
C VAL A 107 -21.41 9.67 3.15
N ASN A 108 -22.09 10.69 2.62
CA ASN A 108 -22.76 11.71 3.40
C ASN A 108 -23.91 10.98 4.13
N GLY A 109 -23.53 10.24 5.16
CA GLY A 109 -24.43 9.62 6.10
C GLY A 109 -24.65 10.61 7.24
N THR A 110 -25.89 11.08 7.32
CA THR A 110 -26.55 11.71 8.46
C THR A 110 -26.13 13.14 8.85
N SER A 111 -27.01 14.09 8.51
CA SER A 111 -27.74 14.78 9.57
C SER A 111 -29.24 14.65 9.31
N ARG A 112 -29.96 14.48 10.41
CA ARG A 112 -31.41 14.34 10.53
C ARG A 112 -32.17 15.52 9.93
#